data_AF-A0A1Z5KQQ3-F1
#
_entry.id   AF-A0A1Z5KQQ3-F1
#
_cell.length_a   1.000
_cell.length_b   1.000
_cell.length_c   1.000
_cell.angle_alpha   90.00
_cell.angle_beta   90.00
_cell.angle_gamma   90.00
#
_symmetry.space_group_name_H-M   'P 1'
#
loop_
_entity.id
_entity.type
_entity.pdbx_description
1 polymer ?
#
loop_
_entity_poly.entity_id
_entity_poly.type
_entity_poly.pdbx_seq_one_letter_code
_entity_poly.pdbx_strand_id
1 'polypeptide(L)'
;MSAFFGEPYYSNNLFGYVSPYQYERQRIMEESRRRRAELQYRRQLEERERRRQAAIMDYQRRLARENALRRQHQRYHHDEEDQEADQYYIVRGSDGCLYRVPARNIVHNKHRYRNQELDEPTLERELHEPEEEDELQAHSSSEDLADNEMKTEETIPSMEAEREVSGEIYEADDISCEGSATASLAAADVVVEDASDDEEEKELKSIWRNRRPSPGALMEPVEAL
;
A
#
# COMPACT_ATOMS: atom_id res chain seq x y z
N MET A 1 -51.90 18.23 -66.51
CA MET A 1 -50.88 19.19 -66.07
C MET A 1 -51.54 20.13 -65.08
N SER A 2 -51.42 19.85 -63.78
CA SER A 2 -52.05 20.66 -62.72
C SER A 2 -50.97 21.46 -62.02
N ALA A 3 -51.05 22.78 -62.12
CA ALA A 3 -50.13 23.71 -61.47
C ALA A 3 -50.52 23.86 -59.99
N PHE A 4 -49.65 23.38 -59.10
CA PHE A 4 -49.73 23.60 -57.66
C PHE A 4 -49.27 25.03 -57.36
N PHE A 5 -50.21 25.92 -57.07
CA PHE A 5 -49.92 27.23 -56.49
C PHE A 5 -49.67 27.03 -54.98
N GLY A 6 -48.40 27.05 -54.58
CA GLY A 6 -48.00 27.07 -53.18
C GLY A 6 -48.24 28.46 -52.59
N GLU A 7 -49.15 28.58 -51.63
CA GLU A 7 -49.30 29.79 -50.84
C GLU A 7 -48.10 29.96 -49.90
N PRO A 8 -47.47 31.15 -49.86
CA PRO A 8 -46.42 31.42 -48.89
C PRO A 8 -47.07 31.53 -47.50
N TYR A 9 -46.89 30.50 -46.69
CA TYR A 9 -47.16 30.57 -45.26
C TYR A 9 -46.22 31.62 -44.65
N TYR A 10 -46.72 32.85 -44.52
CA TYR A 10 -46.14 33.84 -43.62
C TYR A 10 -46.33 33.32 -42.20
N SER A 11 -45.37 32.51 -41.74
CA SER A 11 -45.21 32.22 -40.33
C SER A 11 -44.97 33.56 -39.65
N ASN A 12 -46.03 34.09 -39.03
CA ASN A 12 -45.93 35.18 -38.07
C ASN A 12 -44.91 34.74 -37.01
N ASN A 13 -43.66 35.14 -37.19
CA ASN A 13 -42.67 35.26 -36.14
C ASN A 13 -43.18 36.37 -35.22
N LEU A 14 -44.25 36.06 -34.52
CA LEU A 14 -44.71 36.78 -33.35
C LEU A 14 -43.56 36.59 -32.37
N PHE A 15 -42.66 37.57 -32.33
CA PHE A 15 -41.54 37.64 -31.40
C PHE A 15 -42.10 37.23 -30.05
N GLY A 16 -41.78 36.00 -29.64
CA GLY A 16 -42.30 35.41 -28.42
C GLY A 16 -41.75 36.26 -27.30
N TYR A 17 -42.56 37.21 -26.82
CA TYR A 17 -42.25 37.97 -25.62
C TYR A 17 -42.23 36.95 -24.49
N VAL A 18 -41.05 36.36 -24.25
CA VAL A 18 -40.79 35.55 -23.08
C VAL A 18 -41.03 36.47 -21.90
N SER A 19 -42.07 36.15 -21.13
CA SER A 19 -42.44 36.94 -19.97
C SER A 19 -41.22 37.04 -19.05
N PRO A 20 -40.82 38.25 -18.60
CA PRO A 20 -39.65 38.41 -17.73
C PRO A 20 -39.74 37.56 -16.45
N TYR A 21 -40.96 37.22 -16.01
CA TYR A 21 -41.20 36.31 -14.91
C TYR A 21 -40.76 34.86 -15.16
N GLN A 22 -40.82 34.38 -16.41
CA GLN A 22 -40.35 33.04 -16.75
C GLN A 22 -38.82 32.96 -16.67
N TYR A 23 -38.13 34.02 -17.09
CA TYR A 23 -36.68 34.11 -17.00
C TYR A 23 -36.20 34.12 -15.54
N GLU A 24 -36.84 34.92 -14.68
CA GLU A 24 -36.52 34.97 -13.25
C GLU A 24 -36.70 33.59 -12.59
N ARG A 25 -37.79 32.89 -12.90
CA ARG A 25 -38.05 31.53 -12.37
C ARG A 25 -36.99 30.53 -12.84
N GLN A 26 -36.59 30.60 -14.10
CA GLN A 26 -35.57 29.72 -14.65
C GLN A 26 -34.20 29.97 -14.01
N ARG A 27 -33.83 31.25 -13.85
CA ARG A 27 -32.62 31.69 -13.13
C ARG A 27 -32.60 31.18 -11.69
N ILE A 28 -33.70 31.27 -10.95
CA ILE A 28 -33.80 30.76 -9.57
C ILE A 28 -33.62 29.24 -9.52
N MET A 29 -34.24 28.49 -10.44
CA MET A 29 -34.06 27.03 -10.50
C MET A 29 -32.62 26.65 -10.81
N GLU A 30 -31.99 27.32 -11.77
CA GLU A 30 -30.60 27.08 -12.15
C GLU A 30 -29.63 27.42 -11.02
N GLU A 31 -29.85 28.53 -10.33
CA GLU A 31 -29.08 28.90 -9.15
C GLU A 31 -29.25 27.88 -8.02
N SER A 32 -30.46 27.38 -7.80
CA SER A 32 -30.72 26.30 -6.83
C SER A 32 -29.99 25.01 -7.21
N ARG A 33 -29.99 24.65 -8.50
CA ARG A 33 -29.25 23.48 -9.02
C ARG A 33 -27.74 23.66 -8.81
N ARG A 34 -27.21 24.85 -9.09
CA ARG A 34 -25.79 25.18 -8.89
C ARG A 34 -25.39 25.08 -7.41
N ARG A 35 -26.20 25.63 -6.50
CA ARG A 35 -25.95 25.55 -5.04
C ARG A 35 -25.98 24.09 -4.53
N ARG A 36 -26.90 23.26 -5.03
CA ARG A 36 -26.95 21.83 -4.69
C ARG A 36 -25.71 21.09 -5.19
N ALA A 37 -25.30 21.32 -6.43
CA ALA A 37 -24.09 20.73 -7.00
C ALA A 37 -22.83 21.15 -6.24
N GLU A 38 -22.73 22.43 -5.85
CA GLU A 38 -21.63 22.95 -5.05
C GLU A 38 -21.57 22.31 -3.65
N LEU A 39 -22.72 22.15 -2.98
CA LEU A 39 -22.79 21.47 -1.69
C LEU A 39 -22.41 19.99 -1.80
N GLN A 40 -22.84 19.29 -2.85
CA GLN A 40 -22.44 17.91 -3.11
C GLN A 40 -20.93 17.80 -3.35
N TYR A 41 -20.36 18.68 -4.17
CA TYR A 41 -18.93 18.74 -4.40
C TYR A 41 -18.14 18.99 -3.11
N ARG A 42 -18.61 19.92 -2.27
CA ARG A 42 -17.99 20.21 -0.97
C ARG A 42 -18.03 18.99 -0.04
N ARG A 43 -19.16 18.26 0.02
CA ARG A 43 -19.28 17.02 0.79
C ARG A 43 -18.30 15.94 0.31
N GLN A 44 -18.16 15.76 -1.01
CA GLN A 44 -17.21 14.79 -1.56
C GLN A 44 -15.76 15.14 -1.21
N LEU A 45 -15.41 16.42 -1.25
CA LEU A 45 -14.08 16.91 -0.85
C LEU A 45 -13.80 16.62 0.63
N GLU A 46 -14.75 16.95 1.51
CA GLU A 46 -14.64 16.70 2.94
C GLU A 46 -14.54 15.20 3.24
N GLU A 47 -15.34 14.36 2.56
CA GLU A 47 -15.29 12.92 2.71
C GLU A 47 -13.93 12.35 2.24
N ARG A 48 -13.40 12.83 1.11
CA ARG A 48 -12.09 12.43 0.61
C ARG A 48 -10.97 12.82 1.59
N GLU A 49 -11.07 13.99 2.20
CA GLU A 49 -10.14 14.42 3.24
C GLU A 49 -10.24 13.56 4.51
N ARG A 50 -11.47 13.26 4.96
CA ARG A 50 -11.71 12.37 6.10
C ARG A 50 -11.15 10.98 5.85
N ARG A 51 -11.34 10.42 4.65
CA ARG A 51 -10.75 9.12 4.25
C ARG A 51 -9.23 9.16 4.27
N ARG A 52 -8.60 10.25 3.78
CA ARG A 52 -7.14 10.43 3.87
C ARG A 52 -6.67 10.47 5.32
N GLN A 53 -7.33 11.22 6.18
CA GLN A 53 -6.99 11.29 7.60
C GLN A 53 -7.15 9.93 8.31
N ALA A 54 -8.23 9.20 8.02
CA ALA A 54 -8.44 7.85 8.53
C ALA A 54 -7.33 6.88 8.09
N ALA A 55 -6.95 6.91 6.80
CA ALA A 55 -5.86 6.08 6.29
C ALA A 55 -4.51 6.39 6.96
N ILE A 56 -4.23 7.67 7.25
CA ILE A 56 -3.02 8.07 7.99
C ILE A 56 -3.03 7.49 9.42
N MET A 57 -4.17 7.59 10.11
CA MET A 57 -4.31 7.05 11.47
C MET A 57 -4.18 5.52 11.50
N ASP A 58 -4.77 4.83 10.52
CA ASP A 58 -4.66 3.37 10.39
C ASP A 58 -3.23 2.94 10.08
N TYR A 59 -2.53 3.68 9.22
CA TYR A 59 -1.11 3.45 8.95
C TYR A 59 -0.27 3.58 10.22
N GLN A 60 -0.47 4.64 11.00
CA GLN A 60 0.22 4.82 12.29
C GLN A 60 -0.09 3.69 13.27
N ARG A 61 -1.35 3.24 13.33
CA ARG A 61 -1.78 2.12 14.17
C ARG A 61 -1.10 0.82 13.75
N ARG A 62 -0.99 0.55 12.44
CA ARG A 62 -0.27 -0.62 11.90
C ARG A 62 1.22 -0.57 12.26
N LEU A 63 1.86 0.59 12.07
CA LEU A 63 3.26 0.80 12.42
C LEU A 63 3.52 0.61 13.93
N ALA A 64 2.59 1.03 14.78
CA ALA A 64 2.68 0.81 16.22
C ALA A 64 2.58 -0.68 16.59
N ARG A 65 1.67 -1.43 15.95
CA ARG A 65 1.55 -2.89 16.15
C ARG A 65 2.81 -3.62 15.71
N GLU A 66 3.36 -3.27 14.54
CA GLU A 66 4.59 -3.86 14.02
C GLU A 66 5.79 -3.58 14.94
N ASN A 67 5.93 -2.34 15.41
CA ASN A 67 6.97 -1.99 16.38
C ASN A 67 6.80 -2.72 17.73
N ALA A 68 5.57 -2.94 18.18
CA ALA A 68 5.31 -3.71 19.39
C ALA A 68 5.75 -5.17 19.22
N LEU A 69 5.44 -5.79 18.08
CA LEU A 69 5.92 -7.15 17.75
C LEU A 69 7.44 -7.21 17.68
N ARG A 70 8.09 -6.21 17.07
CA ARG A 70 9.56 -6.14 17.01
C ARG A 70 10.19 -6.06 18.40
N ARG A 71 9.61 -5.27 19.31
CA ARG A 71 10.06 -5.21 20.71
C ARG A 71 9.84 -6.54 21.44
N GLN A 72 8.76 -7.24 21.13
CA GLN A 72 8.50 -8.56 21.70
C GLN A 72 9.54 -9.58 21.24
N HIS A 73 9.87 -9.63 19.94
CA HIS A 73 10.93 -10.49 19.42
C HIS A 73 12.30 -10.17 20.02
N GLN A 74 12.63 -8.90 20.22
CA GLN A 74 13.87 -8.51 20.89
C GLN A 74 13.93 -8.99 22.34
N ARG A 75 12.80 -9.05 23.05
CA ARG A 75 12.74 -9.60 24.41
C ARG A 75 12.98 -11.12 24.41
N TYR A 76 12.32 -11.85 23.52
CA TYR A 76 12.50 -13.31 23.42
C TYR A 76 13.94 -13.70 23.10
N HIS A 77 14.60 -13.01 22.18
CA HIS A 77 16.01 -13.31 21.87
C HIS A 77 16.96 -13.02 23.03
N HIS A 78 16.67 -12.01 23.86
CA HIS A 78 17.55 -11.66 24.98
C HIS A 78 17.48 -12.69 26.11
N ASP A 79 16.30 -13.26 26.38
CA ASP A 79 16.11 -14.26 27.43
C ASP A 79 16.73 -15.64 27.07
N GLU A 80 16.80 -15.98 25.77
CA GLU A 80 17.45 -17.23 25.31
C GLU A 80 18.97 -17.12 25.20
N GLU A 81 19.51 -15.98 24.72
CA GLU A 81 20.96 -15.82 24.59
C GLU A 81 21.67 -15.66 25.95
N ASP A 82 21.06 -15.01 26.94
CA ASP A 82 21.69 -14.77 28.24
C ASP A 82 21.82 -16.05 29.10
N GLN A 83 21.04 -17.11 28.82
CA GLN A 83 21.19 -18.40 29.51
C GLN A 83 22.18 -19.35 28.82
N GLU A 84 22.43 -19.20 27.51
CA GLU A 84 23.27 -20.14 26.75
C GLU A 84 24.66 -19.57 26.38
N ALA A 85 24.83 -18.24 26.32
CA ALA A 85 26.08 -17.61 25.91
C ALA A 85 27.22 -17.69 26.95
N ASP A 86 26.90 -17.91 28.23
CA ASP A 86 27.89 -17.88 29.31
C ASP A 86 28.46 -19.25 29.70
N GLN A 87 27.99 -20.34 29.11
CA GLN A 87 28.56 -21.66 29.38
C GLN A 87 29.76 -21.94 28.46
N TYR A 88 30.95 -21.67 28.98
CA TYR A 88 32.22 -22.01 28.34
C TYR A 88 32.97 -23.07 29.14
N TYR A 89 33.61 -23.99 28.43
CA TYR A 89 34.56 -24.93 29.00
C TYR A 89 35.97 -24.39 28.82
N ILE A 90 36.79 -24.51 29.86
CA ILE A 90 38.21 -24.21 29.77
C ILE A 90 38.94 -25.54 29.57
N VAL A 91 39.59 -25.69 28.41
CA VAL A 91 40.33 -26.91 28.04
C VAL A 91 41.81 -26.58 27.93
N ARG A 92 42.67 -27.48 28.41
CA ARG A 92 44.13 -27.33 28.30
C ARG A 92 44.63 -28.07 27.06
N GLY A 93 45.32 -27.35 26.18
CA GLY A 93 45.94 -27.92 24.98
C GLY A 93 47.19 -28.74 25.29
N SER A 94 47.67 -29.50 24.30
CA SER A 94 48.92 -30.26 24.38
C SER A 94 50.16 -29.36 24.53
N ASP A 95 50.03 -28.09 24.14
CA ASP A 95 51.00 -27.03 24.34
C ASP A 95 50.99 -26.45 25.76
N GLY A 96 50.03 -26.84 26.60
CA GLY A 96 49.86 -26.38 27.97
C GLY A 96 49.04 -25.10 28.11
N CYS A 97 48.62 -24.46 27.01
CA CYS A 97 47.78 -23.26 27.00
C CYS A 97 46.33 -23.58 27.35
N LEU A 98 45.59 -22.58 27.86
CA LEU A 98 44.16 -22.71 28.18
C LEU A 98 43.31 -22.05 27.09
N TYR A 99 42.30 -22.77 26.62
CA TYR A 99 41.37 -22.31 25.59
C TYR A 99 39.95 -22.25 26.14
N ARG A 100 39.22 -21.17 25.83
CA ARG A 100 37.78 -21.05 26.08
C ARG A 100 37.04 -21.64 24.89
N VAL A 101 36.35 -22.76 25.13
CA VAL A 101 35.52 -23.43 24.12
C VAL A 101 34.05 -23.19 24.48
N PRO A 102 33.26 -22.56 23.60
CA PRO A 102 31.84 -22.35 23.87
C PRO A 102 31.10 -23.70 23.89
N ALA A 103 30.23 -23.93 24.88
CA ALA A 103 29.55 -25.22 25.09
C ALA A 103 28.75 -25.71 23.88
N ARG A 104 28.21 -24.77 23.08
CA ARG A 104 27.47 -25.05 21.83
C ARG A 104 28.20 -25.98 20.86
N ASN A 105 29.54 -25.93 20.81
CA ASN A 105 30.33 -26.73 19.88
C ASN A 105 30.52 -28.20 20.32
N ILE A 106 30.27 -28.52 21.59
CA ILE A 106 30.52 -29.86 22.14
C ILE A 106 29.29 -30.77 21.96
N VAL A 107 28.08 -30.20 22.06
CA VAL A 107 26.83 -30.97 21.98
C VAL A 107 26.60 -31.51 20.56
N HIS A 108 26.93 -30.74 19.52
CA HIS A 108 26.70 -31.14 18.13
C HIS A 108 27.63 -32.26 17.63
N ASN A 109 28.76 -32.52 18.30
CA ASN A 109 29.68 -33.59 17.89
C ASN A 109 29.37 -34.96 18.52
N LYS A 110 28.46 -35.05 19.50
CA LYS A 110 28.09 -36.34 20.11
C LYS A 110 27.22 -37.20 19.19
N HIS A 111 26.48 -36.59 18.26
CA HIS A 111 25.70 -37.34 17.27
C HIS A 111 26.54 -37.85 16.09
N ARG A 112 27.69 -37.24 15.81
CA ARG A 112 28.50 -37.62 14.64
C ARG A 112 29.31 -38.91 14.83
N TYR A 113 29.62 -39.29 16.07
CA TYR A 113 30.33 -40.53 16.39
C TYR A 113 29.43 -41.71 16.78
N ARG A 114 28.12 -41.50 16.90
CA ARG A 114 27.18 -42.59 17.24
C ARG A 114 26.70 -43.39 16.02
N ASN A 115 26.94 -42.90 14.80
CA ASN A 115 26.45 -43.55 13.57
C ASN A 115 27.54 -44.31 12.79
N GLN A 116 28.70 -44.61 13.39
CA GLN A 116 29.73 -45.45 12.75
C GLN A 116 29.88 -46.86 13.35
N GLU A 117 29.17 -47.17 14.43
CA GLU A 117 29.06 -48.54 14.94
C GLU A 117 27.57 -48.86 15.10
N LEU A 118 27.15 -49.97 14.47
CA LEU A 118 25.78 -50.50 14.34
C LEU A 118 24.99 -50.07 13.09
N ASP A 119 25.38 -50.68 11.96
CA ASP A 119 24.41 -51.24 11.03
C ASP A 119 23.52 -52.27 11.77
N GLU A 120 22.39 -51.83 12.30
CA GLU A 120 21.25 -52.71 12.59
C GLU A 120 20.00 -52.17 11.86
N PRO A 121 19.50 -52.88 10.83
CA PRO A 121 18.31 -52.48 10.11
C PRO A 121 17.07 -52.82 10.96
N THR A 122 16.59 -51.87 11.76
CA THR A 122 15.38 -52.06 12.56
C THR A 122 14.28 -51.12 12.11
N LEU A 123 13.49 -51.66 11.17
CA LEU A 123 12.03 -51.70 11.17
C LEU A 123 11.27 -50.37 11.40
N GLU A 124 10.65 -49.93 10.31
CA GLU A 124 9.55 -48.98 10.25
C GLU A 124 8.58 -49.14 11.42
N ARG A 125 8.39 -48.07 12.18
CA ARG A 125 7.25 -47.91 13.07
C ARG A 125 6.62 -46.58 12.74
N GLU A 126 5.62 -46.64 11.85
CA GLU A 126 4.60 -45.61 11.68
C GLU A 126 4.08 -45.23 13.08
N LEU A 127 4.39 -44.00 13.49
CA LEU A 127 3.82 -43.40 14.68
C LEU A 127 2.96 -42.24 14.22
N HIS A 128 1.66 -42.51 14.35
CA HIS A 128 0.51 -41.64 14.25
C HIS A 128 0.81 -40.21 14.73
N GLU A 129 0.47 -39.28 13.85
CA GLU A 129 0.29 -37.86 14.08
C GLU A 129 -0.99 -37.66 14.93
N PRO A 130 -0.94 -37.04 16.12
CA PRO A 130 -2.15 -36.55 16.76
C PRO A 130 -2.49 -35.17 16.19
N GLU A 131 -3.59 -35.09 15.45
CA GLU A 131 -4.30 -33.85 15.15
C GLU A 131 -4.75 -33.22 16.49
N GLU A 132 -4.07 -32.17 16.93
CA GLU A 132 -4.59 -31.27 17.95
C GLU A 132 -5.37 -30.15 17.23
N GLU A 133 -6.67 -30.39 17.09
CA GLU A 133 -7.70 -29.37 16.89
C GLU A 133 -7.72 -28.45 18.12
N ASP A 134 -6.97 -27.34 18.08
CA ASP A 134 -7.11 -26.30 19.09
C ASP A 134 -8.04 -25.20 18.55
N GLU A 135 -9.34 -25.44 18.74
CA GLU A 135 -10.40 -24.45 18.66
C GLU A 135 -10.22 -23.37 19.74
N LEU A 136 -9.36 -22.38 19.47
CA LEU A 136 -9.40 -21.13 20.22
C LEU A 136 -10.22 -20.09 19.46
N GLN A 137 -11.53 -20.15 19.68
CA GLN A 137 -12.46 -19.03 19.53
C GLN A 137 -11.99 -17.85 20.39
N ALA A 138 -11.11 -17.02 19.82
CA ALA A 138 -10.90 -15.67 20.33
C ALA A 138 -12.11 -14.82 19.94
N HIS A 139 -13.12 -14.81 20.81
CA HIS A 139 -14.16 -13.78 20.85
C HIS A 139 -13.51 -12.41 21.07
N SER A 140 -13.03 -11.79 20.00
CA SER A 140 -12.76 -10.35 19.99
C SER A 140 -14.09 -9.64 19.86
N SER A 141 -14.66 -9.35 21.04
CA SER A 141 -15.60 -8.28 21.35
C SER A 141 -15.58 -7.15 20.31
N SER A 142 -16.49 -7.24 19.34
CA SER A 142 -16.94 -6.12 18.53
C SER A 142 -17.77 -5.23 19.43
N GLU A 143 -17.18 -4.15 19.93
CA GLU A 143 -17.93 -3.08 20.60
C GLU A 143 -18.80 -2.39 19.54
N ASP A 144 -20.10 -2.68 19.63
CA ASP A 144 -21.18 -2.05 18.89
C ASP A 144 -21.16 -0.53 19.12
N LEU A 145 -20.62 0.23 18.16
CA LEU A 145 -21.03 1.60 17.94
C LEU A 145 -22.21 1.56 16.97
N ALA A 146 -23.38 1.80 17.53
CA ALA A 146 -24.67 1.88 16.85
C ALA A 146 -24.62 2.83 15.65
N ASP A 147 -24.45 2.28 14.46
CA ASP A 147 -24.81 2.94 13.21
C ASP A 147 -26.32 2.84 13.04
N ASN A 148 -26.98 3.96 13.34
CA ASN A 148 -28.35 4.25 12.97
C ASN A 148 -28.47 4.24 11.44
N GLU A 149 -28.80 3.07 10.88
CA GLU A 149 -29.18 2.87 9.48
C GLU A 149 -30.54 3.55 9.23
N MET A 150 -30.52 4.87 8.99
CA MET A 150 -31.67 5.56 8.41
C MET A 150 -31.67 5.29 6.91
N LYS A 151 -32.30 4.19 6.50
CA LYS A 151 -32.70 3.92 5.11
C LYS A 151 -33.58 5.06 4.60
N THR A 152 -32.99 6.02 3.91
CA THR A 152 -33.71 6.86 2.95
C THR A 152 -33.42 6.33 1.56
N GLU A 153 -34.35 5.52 1.07
CA GLU A 153 -34.44 5.10 -0.33
C GLU A 153 -34.76 6.33 -1.20
N GLU A 154 -33.76 7.13 -1.53
CA GLU A 154 -33.87 8.07 -2.64
C GLU A 154 -33.45 7.36 -3.92
N THR A 155 -34.47 6.89 -4.64
CA THR A 155 -34.39 6.39 -6.00
C THR A 155 -33.78 7.47 -6.90
N ILE A 156 -32.51 7.30 -7.26
CA ILE A 156 -31.83 8.16 -8.24
C ILE A 156 -32.30 7.71 -9.63
N PRO A 157 -32.85 8.60 -10.48
CA PRO A 157 -33.13 8.26 -11.86
C PRO A 157 -31.79 8.10 -12.60
N SER A 158 -31.52 6.86 -13.02
CA SER A 158 -30.43 6.53 -13.95
C SER A 158 -30.63 7.29 -15.26
N MET A 159 -29.81 8.31 -15.51
CA MET A 159 -29.61 8.84 -16.87
C MET A 159 -28.47 8.05 -17.49
N GLU A 160 -28.82 7.13 -18.38
CA GLU A 160 -27.92 6.51 -19.34
C GLU A 160 -27.29 7.62 -20.19
N ALA A 161 -26.05 7.96 -19.88
CA ALA A 161 -25.21 8.76 -20.76
C ALA A 161 -24.44 7.78 -21.64
N GLU A 162 -24.97 7.52 -22.83
CA GLU A 162 -24.23 6.89 -23.92
C GLU A 162 -23.01 7.78 -24.22
N ARG A 163 -21.84 7.33 -23.77
CA ARG A 163 -20.56 7.95 -24.08
C ARG A 163 -19.87 7.04 -25.08
N GLU A 164 -20.16 7.28 -26.36
CA GLU A 164 -19.33 6.79 -27.46
C GLU A 164 -17.93 7.38 -27.28
N VAL A 165 -17.01 6.59 -26.75
CA VAL A 165 -15.57 6.86 -26.78
C VAL A 165 -14.99 5.93 -27.83
N SER A 166 -14.96 6.42 -29.07
CA SER A 166 -14.11 5.87 -30.13
C SER A 166 -12.65 6.16 -29.77
N GLY A 167 -12.06 5.29 -28.96
CA GLY A 167 -10.62 5.25 -28.68
C GLY A 167 -9.96 4.28 -29.64
N GLU A 168 -9.36 4.80 -30.69
CA GLU A 168 -8.49 4.12 -31.63
C GLU A 168 -7.25 3.62 -30.86
N ILE A 169 -7.18 2.31 -30.62
CA ILE A 169 -6.01 1.64 -30.03
C ILE A 169 -5.07 1.37 -31.21
N TYR A 170 -3.93 2.08 -31.23
CA TYR A 170 -2.85 1.76 -32.15
C TYR A 170 -2.26 0.41 -31.73
N GLU A 171 -2.45 -0.61 -32.56
CA GLU A 171 -1.81 -1.91 -32.47
C GLU A 171 -0.29 -1.70 -32.51
N ALA A 172 0.39 -2.02 -31.41
CA ALA A 172 1.84 -2.13 -31.40
C ALA A 172 2.20 -3.51 -31.95
N ASP A 173 3.01 -3.51 -33.01
CA ASP A 173 3.43 -4.66 -33.78
C ASP A 173 3.94 -5.83 -32.91
N ASP A 174 3.34 -7.00 -33.14
CA ASP A 174 3.82 -8.31 -32.71
C ASP A 174 5.20 -8.59 -33.35
N ILE A 175 6.27 -8.41 -32.57
CA ILE A 175 7.61 -8.88 -32.94
C ILE A 175 7.67 -10.40 -32.69
N SER A 176 7.30 -11.14 -33.73
CA SER A 176 7.56 -12.57 -33.88
C SER A 176 9.07 -12.81 -34.07
N CYS A 177 9.78 -13.15 -32.99
CA CYS A 177 11.12 -13.73 -33.05
C CYS A 177 11.04 -15.26 -32.98
N GLU A 178 10.96 -15.89 -34.15
CA GLU A 178 11.12 -17.35 -34.28
C GLU A 178 12.58 -17.77 -34.13
N GLY A 179 12.81 -18.82 -33.34
CA GLY A 179 13.80 -19.85 -33.63
C GLY A 179 15.27 -19.55 -33.34
N SER A 180 15.70 -19.79 -32.09
CA SER A 180 17.09 -20.17 -31.82
C SER A 180 17.13 -21.26 -30.76
N ALA A 181 17.89 -22.30 -31.05
CA ALA A 181 17.92 -23.58 -30.37
C ALA A 181 18.34 -23.50 -28.90
N THR A 182 17.72 -24.40 -28.14
CA THR A 182 17.96 -24.84 -26.77
C THR A 182 19.41 -24.76 -26.28
N ALA A 183 19.65 -23.85 -25.33
CA ALA A 183 20.64 -24.04 -24.29
C ALA A 183 19.95 -23.68 -22.96
N SER A 184 19.74 -24.68 -22.11
CA SER A 184 19.18 -24.52 -20.77
C SER A 184 20.20 -23.79 -19.88
N LEU A 185 20.18 -22.47 -19.93
CA LEU A 185 20.80 -21.63 -18.91
C LEU A 185 19.77 -21.39 -17.82
N ALA A 186 20.17 -21.71 -16.58
CA ALA A 186 19.37 -21.55 -15.39
C ALA A 186 18.70 -20.17 -15.37
N ALA A 187 17.37 -20.17 -15.21
CA ALA A 187 16.57 -18.97 -15.07
C ALA A 187 17.10 -18.17 -13.86
N ALA A 188 17.82 -17.09 -14.14
CA ALA A 188 18.10 -16.08 -13.14
C ALA A 188 16.80 -15.30 -12.95
N ASP A 189 16.21 -15.41 -11.76
CA ASP A 189 15.13 -14.51 -11.32
C ASP A 189 15.70 -13.09 -11.30
N VAL A 190 15.37 -12.32 -12.33
CA VAL A 190 15.65 -10.89 -12.38
C VAL A 190 14.50 -10.20 -11.66
N VAL A 191 14.71 -9.94 -10.36
CA VAL A 191 13.85 -9.05 -9.59
C VAL A 191 14.15 -7.63 -10.05
N VAL A 192 13.28 -7.07 -10.89
CA VAL A 192 13.32 -5.65 -11.26
C VAL A 192 12.61 -4.90 -10.14
N GLU A 193 13.37 -4.43 -9.15
CA GLU A 193 12.86 -3.48 -8.18
C GLU A 193 12.67 -2.12 -8.88
N ASP A 194 11.45 -1.60 -8.82
CA ASP A 194 11.09 -0.31 -9.39
C ASP A 194 11.85 0.78 -8.63
N ALA A 195 12.96 1.25 -9.20
CA ALA A 195 13.78 2.33 -8.65
C ALA A 195 13.11 3.68 -8.92
N SER A 196 11.96 3.92 -8.28
CA SER A 196 11.31 5.21 -8.29
C SER A 196 12.07 6.13 -7.32
N ASP A 197 12.99 6.91 -7.90
CA ASP A 197 13.85 7.89 -7.21
C ASP A 197 13.01 9.08 -6.70
N ASP A 198 12.45 8.95 -5.50
CA ASP A 198 11.69 9.99 -4.77
C ASP A 198 12.59 10.79 -3.79
N GLU A 199 13.88 10.91 -4.09
CA GLU A 199 14.85 11.63 -3.23
C GLU A 199 14.76 13.18 -3.38
N GLU A 200 14.11 13.72 -4.43
CA GLU A 200 14.12 15.18 -4.67
C GLU A 200 13.28 16.01 -3.67
N GLU A 201 12.21 15.47 -3.08
CA GLU A 201 11.38 16.26 -2.16
C GLU A 201 11.97 16.40 -0.74
N LYS A 202 12.98 15.60 -0.39
CA LYS A 202 13.58 15.60 0.96
C LYS A 202 14.71 16.62 1.12
N GLU A 203 15.42 16.96 0.05
CA GLU A 203 16.50 17.96 0.10
C GLU A 203 16.00 19.37 0.39
N LEU A 204 14.75 19.68 0.03
CA LEU A 204 14.11 20.97 0.29
C LEU A 204 13.81 21.23 1.78
N LYS A 205 13.89 20.19 2.64
CA LYS A 205 13.67 20.29 4.10
C LYS A 205 14.97 20.20 4.92
N SER A 206 16.14 20.36 4.29
CA SER A 206 17.40 20.37 5.03
C SER A 206 17.45 21.54 6.02
N ILE A 207 17.43 21.20 7.33
CA ILE A 207 17.46 22.11 8.49
C ILE A 207 18.63 23.12 8.42
N TRP A 208 19.67 22.81 7.64
CA TRP A 208 20.86 23.63 7.47
C TRP A 208 20.65 24.91 6.65
N ARG A 209 19.61 25.01 5.81
CA ARG A 209 19.36 26.21 4.99
C ARG A 209 18.58 27.32 5.71
N ASN A 210 17.95 27.03 6.85
CA ASN A 210 17.18 28.00 7.65
C ASN A 210 17.94 28.57 8.85
N ARG A 211 19.26 28.42 8.91
CA ARG A 211 20.07 29.16 9.88
C ARG A 211 20.25 30.58 9.35
N ARG A 212 19.39 31.50 9.80
CA ARG A 212 19.70 32.93 9.70
C ARG A 212 21.08 33.13 10.33
N PRO A 213 22.07 33.70 9.60
CA PRO A 213 23.30 34.10 10.26
C PRO A 213 22.93 35.05 11.41
N SER A 214 23.56 34.85 12.57
CA SER A 214 23.37 35.74 13.71
C SER A 214 23.67 37.18 13.30
N PRO A 215 22.89 38.17 13.73
CA PRO A 215 23.12 39.57 13.38
C PRO A 215 24.55 39.97 13.77
N GLY A 216 25.37 40.36 12.78
CA GLY A 216 26.75 40.84 13.01
C GLY A 216 27.88 40.01 12.38
N ALA A 217 27.61 38.85 11.80
CA ALA A 217 28.62 38.09 11.05
C ALA A 217 28.63 38.54 9.57
N LEU A 218 29.46 39.52 9.24
CA LEU A 218 29.83 39.80 7.85
C LEU A 218 30.69 38.65 7.36
N MET A 219 30.19 37.86 6.39
CA MET A 219 31.05 36.92 5.68
C MET A 219 31.99 37.73 4.79
N GLU A 220 33.29 37.64 5.05
CA GLU A 220 34.29 38.20 4.16
C GLU A 220 34.18 37.55 2.77
N PRO A 221 34.34 38.33 1.68
CA PRO A 221 34.27 37.79 0.33
C PRO A 221 35.40 36.79 0.11
N VAL A 222 35.05 35.61 -0.42
CA VAL A 222 36.03 34.60 -0.85
C VAL A 222 36.75 35.15 -2.07
N GLU A 223 38.05 35.45 -1.94
CA GLU A 223 38.89 35.79 -3.08
C GLU A 223 38.99 34.57 -4.00
N ALA A 224 38.48 34.71 -5.22
CA ALA A 224 38.60 33.69 -6.25
C ALA A 224 40.06 33.67 -6.75
N LEU A 225 40.74 32.55 -6.49
CA LEU A 225 42.05 32.21 -7.05
C LEU A 225 41.94 31.77 -8.51
#